data_AF-A0A524EUG4-F1
#
_entry.id   AF-A0A524EUG4-F1
#
_cell.length_a   1.000
_cell.length_b   1.000
_cell.length_c   1.000
_cell.angle_alpha   90.00
_cell.angle_beta   90.00
_cell.angle_gamma   90.00
#
_symmetry.space_group_name_H-M   'P 1'
#
loop_
_entity.id
_entity.type
_entity.pdbx_description
1 polymer ?
#
loop_
_entity_poly.entity_id
_entity_poly.type
_entity_poly.pdbx_seq_one_letter_code
_entity_poly.pdbx_strand_id
1 'polypeptide(L)'
;MVQIVNNKLFEGLSPQELMDATYEASKNFQIRAFYEAKDEILEAGKYGEQEFYEILDAMIDAETERKLVLEHLKGKEPLFLGEIADLIKEFPPDNVIRDVIYLKEQGYVEELIEVKTKMVTKKIKGEEKEVEVKEYFYRYQVKDLESDFVEHHFEPVSIVYDAGACCQCGWCAAICPVNAIEVDADTLKIHDDVCMKCGLCFTVCPRSFSIDQMNEAIKKLDMSLNWSAKIGAYIGTYSGSTKNNEIMKVRQDGGVVTTIAEYLLEKKLVDAVIAVQHSKLLWKPEPVIIDDVKDLYKTAGTKYANSPSLSIIDQAKKYENIAFVGVPCMMKALEKGALFPSGLPFFKNIKYKIGLFCMESFPYEGIIQLAKEQFDKDINDLTKMNIGGGKFIIRLKSGEQLDVPLKEVQKYARDSCHYCEDLTSDYADFSVGSIGSQDGWSSVITRNKEADDIYNEIVKNGEIESKSLTEVKPGFFLVQKIGGIKRNKCKDPYDKIKNPSE
;
A
#
# COMPACT_ATOMS: atom_id res chain seq x y z
N MET A 1 -28.31 15.91 -8.01
CA MET A 1 -27.54 17.14 -8.25
C MET A 1 -26.39 17.19 -7.26
N VAL A 2 -25.31 16.53 -7.66
CA VAL A 2 -23.89 16.68 -7.28
C VAL A 2 -23.62 17.53 -6.03
N GLN A 3 -23.36 16.87 -4.91
CA GLN A 3 -22.49 17.39 -3.84
C GLN A 3 -21.10 16.80 -4.12
N ILE A 4 -20.29 17.42 -4.97
CA ILE A 4 -19.17 18.29 -4.59
C ILE A 4 -18.37 17.70 -3.41
N VAL A 5 -17.51 16.73 -3.74
CA VAL A 5 -16.17 16.68 -3.16
C VAL A 5 -15.24 17.16 -4.26
N ASN A 6 -14.65 18.34 -4.05
CA ASN A 6 -13.86 19.16 -4.98
C ASN A 6 -14.65 19.86 -6.11
N ASN A 7 -15.02 21.11 -5.83
CA ASN A 7 -15.29 22.13 -6.85
C ASN A 7 -14.10 22.17 -7.85
N LYS A 8 -14.42 22.13 -9.15
CA LYS A 8 -13.55 22.34 -10.35
C LYS A 8 -13.21 21.10 -11.20
N LEU A 9 -14.13 20.15 -11.41
CA LEU A 9 -13.80 18.99 -12.26
C LEU A 9 -13.70 19.30 -13.77
N PHE A 10 -14.35 20.36 -14.29
CA PHE A 10 -14.38 20.60 -15.74
C PHE A 10 -14.41 22.11 -16.07
N GLU A 11 -13.48 22.89 -15.52
CA GLU A 11 -13.31 24.30 -15.92
C GLU A 11 -12.57 24.39 -17.27
N GLY A 12 -13.05 25.23 -18.19
CA GLY A 12 -12.36 25.49 -19.48
C GLY A 12 -12.78 24.60 -20.66
N LEU A 13 -13.70 23.66 -20.44
CA LEU A 13 -14.21 22.76 -21.48
C LEU A 13 -15.56 23.24 -22.03
N SER A 14 -15.81 23.02 -23.32
CA SER A 14 -17.12 23.29 -23.90
C SER A 14 -18.15 22.24 -23.44
N PRO A 15 -19.44 22.60 -23.32
CA PRO A 15 -20.49 21.63 -23.01
C PRO A 15 -20.54 20.47 -24.00
N GLN A 16 -20.19 20.70 -25.27
CA GLN A 16 -20.17 19.67 -26.30
C GLN A 16 -19.06 18.64 -26.02
N GLU A 17 -17.82 19.08 -25.80
CA GLU A 17 -16.71 18.18 -25.48
C GLU A 17 -16.99 17.34 -24.24
N LEU A 18 -17.57 17.96 -23.20
CA LEU A 18 -17.94 17.25 -21.98
C LEU A 18 -19.03 16.21 -22.24
N MET A 19 -20.08 16.57 -22.98
CA MET A 19 -21.17 15.65 -23.30
C MET A 19 -20.68 14.46 -24.16
N ASP A 20 -19.85 14.73 -25.16
CA ASP A 20 -19.30 13.70 -26.04
C ASP A 20 -18.38 12.75 -25.24
N ALA A 21 -17.49 13.29 -24.40
CA ALA A 21 -16.63 12.49 -23.53
C ALA A 21 -17.43 11.65 -22.52
N THR A 22 -18.48 12.22 -21.92
CA THR A 22 -19.34 11.51 -20.97
C THR A 22 -20.12 10.39 -21.65
N TYR A 23 -20.60 10.64 -22.87
CA TYR A 23 -21.28 9.61 -23.66
C TYR A 23 -20.34 8.43 -23.97
N GLU A 24 -19.10 8.69 -24.37
CA GLU A 24 -18.11 7.64 -24.57
C GLU A 24 -17.74 6.92 -23.26
N ALA A 25 -17.61 7.66 -22.15
CA ALA A 25 -17.37 7.10 -20.83
C ALA A 25 -18.47 6.10 -20.41
N SER A 26 -19.74 6.41 -20.68
CA SER A 26 -20.87 5.54 -20.35
C SER A 26 -20.85 4.16 -21.04
N LYS A 27 -20.05 4.02 -22.11
CA LYS A 27 -19.87 2.74 -22.82
C LYS A 27 -18.84 1.83 -22.17
N ASN A 28 -18.02 2.36 -21.26
CA ASN A 28 -16.96 1.60 -20.60
C ASN A 28 -17.52 0.36 -19.90
N PHE A 29 -16.85 -0.77 -20.09
CA PHE A 29 -17.32 -2.06 -19.58
C PHE A 29 -17.53 -2.06 -18.06
N GLN A 30 -16.60 -1.48 -17.29
CA GLN A 30 -16.67 -1.51 -15.84
C GLN A 30 -17.82 -0.65 -15.30
N ILE A 31 -18.09 0.51 -15.91
CA ILE A 31 -19.25 1.36 -15.58
C ILE A 31 -20.55 0.61 -15.84
N ARG A 32 -20.67 -0.02 -17.01
CA ARG A 32 -21.87 -0.78 -17.38
C ARG A 32 -22.09 -1.97 -16.47
N ALA A 33 -21.04 -2.77 -16.21
CA ALA A 33 -21.12 -3.90 -15.29
C ALA A 33 -21.55 -3.46 -13.88
N PHE A 34 -21.05 -2.32 -13.39
CA PHE A 34 -21.45 -1.76 -12.10
C PHE A 34 -22.91 -1.31 -12.08
N TYR A 35 -23.37 -0.62 -13.12
CA TYR A 35 -24.76 -0.16 -13.23
C TYR A 35 -25.75 -1.32 -13.40
N GLU A 36 -25.44 -2.27 -14.27
CA GLU A 36 -26.30 -3.42 -14.57
C GLU A 36 -26.47 -4.34 -13.35
N ALA A 37 -25.47 -4.42 -12.46
CA ALA A 37 -25.52 -5.21 -11.22
C ALA A 37 -26.07 -4.43 -10.01
N LYS A 38 -26.83 -3.35 -10.21
CA LYS A 38 -27.32 -2.49 -9.12
C LYS A 38 -28.04 -3.32 -8.05
N ASP A 39 -28.96 -4.19 -8.46
CA ASP A 39 -29.81 -4.93 -7.53
C ASP A 39 -28.96 -5.90 -6.69
N GLU A 40 -28.04 -6.65 -7.30
CA GLU A 40 -27.11 -7.55 -6.61
C GLU A 40 -26.20 -6.81 -5.63
N ILE A 41 -25.73 -5.61 -5.99
CA ILE A 41 -24.89 -4.78 -5.12
C ILE A 41 -25.67 -4.31 -3.89
N LEU A 42 -26.90 -3.86 -4.07
CA LEU A 42 -27.75 -3.41 -2.97
C LEU A 42 -28.19 -4.59 -2.08
N GLU A 43 -28.49 -5.75 -2.66
CA GLU A 43 -28.83 -6.97 -1.94
C GLU A 43 -27.66 -7.50 -1.11
N ALA A 44 -26.42 -7.35 -1.59
CA ALA A 44 -25.21 -7.72 -0.85
C ALA A 44 -24.99 -6.87 0.42
N GLY A 45 -25.66 -5.72 0.54
CA GLY A 45 -25.73 -4.91 1.75
C GLY A 45 -24.44 -4.17 2.12
N LYS A 46 -23.42 -4.18 1.25
CA LYS A 46 -22.15 -3.49 1.50
C LYS A 46 -22.24 -1.99 1.22
N TYR A 47 -23.04 -1.60 0.23
CA TYR A 47 -23.25 -0.21 -0.16
C TYR A 47 -24.76 0.10 -0.12
N GLY A 48 -25.12 1.23 0.46
CA GLY A 48 -26.47 1.78 0.32
C GLY A 48 -26.72 2.36 -1.07
N GLU A 49 -27.97 2.66 -1.39
CA GLU A 49 -28.34 3.22 -2.70
C GLU A 49 -27.64 4.56 -2.99
N GLN A 50 -27.48 5.41 -1.98
CA GLN A 50 -26.73 6.65 -2.13
C GLN A 50 -25.25 6.38 -2.44
N GLU A 51 -24.59 5.49 -1.69
CA GLU A 51 -23.19 5.14 -1.94
C GLU A 51 -22.99 4.53 -3.33
N PHE A 52 -23.95 3.70 -3.78
CA PHE A 52 -23.94 3.15 -5.14
C PHE A 52 -23.90 4.27 -6.19
N TYR A 53 -24.79 5.25 -6.10
CA TYR A 53 -24.82 6.36 -7.06
C TYR A 53 -23.59 7.27 -6.92
N GLU A 54 -23.08 7.51 -5.72
CA GLU A 54 -21.82 8.26 -5.53
C GLU A 54 -20.63 7.56 -6.20
N ILE A 55 -20.53 6.23 -6.08
CA ILE A 55 -19.47 5.45 -6.73
C ILE A 55 -19.66 5.47 -8.25
N LEU A 56 -20.88 5.23 -8.74
CA LEU A 56 -21.19 5.23 -10.17
C LEU A 56 -20.89 6.59 -10.82
N ASP A 57 -21.35 7.69 -10.21
CA ASP A 57 -21.09 9.05 -10.68
C ASP A 57 -19.58 9.31 -10.73
N ALA A 58 -18.84 8.95 -9.67
CA ALA A 58 -17.38 9.11 -9.65
C ALA A 58 -16.67 8.26 -10.72
N MET A 59 -17.16 7.06 -11.02
CA MET A 59 -16.63 6.23 -12.10
C MET A 59 -16.86 6.87 -13.46
N ILE A 60 -18.06 7.41 -13.71
CA ILE A 60 -18.40 8.13 -14.94
C ILE A 60 -17.55 9.39 -15.08
N ASP A 61 -17.42 10.19 -14.02
CA ASP A 61 -16.61 11.42 -14.02
C ASP A 61 -15.15 11.12 -14.34
N ALA A 62 -14.55 10.11 -13.70
CA ALA A 62 -13.16 9.74 -13.94
C ALA A 62 -12.93 9.15 -15.34
N GLU A 63 -13.88 8.38 -15.87
CA GLU A 63 -13.76 7.88 -17.24
C GLU A 63 -13.99 9.01 -18.27
N THR A 64 -14.84 9.98 -17.96
CA THR A 64 -15.02 11.21 -18.76
C THR A 64 -13.73 12.02 -18.80
N GLU A 65 -13.09 12.23 -17.64
CA GLU A 65 -11.78 12.85 -17.52
C GLU A 65 -10.75 12.12 -18.38
N ARG A 66 -10.70 10.78 -18.34
CA ARG A 66 -9.80 9.97 -19.18
C ARG A 66 -10.02 10.16 -20.67
N LYS A 67 -11.27 10.23 -21.14
CA LYS A 67 -11.52 10.47 -22.57
C LYS A 67 -10.99 11.85 -22.98
N LEU A 68 -11.15 12.85 -22.13
CA LEU A 68 -10.61 14.19 -22.38
C LEU A 68 -9.08 14.21 -22.33
N VAL A 69 -8.45 13.56 -21.34
CA VAL A 69 -6.99 13.39 -21.28
C VAL A 69 -6.47 12.69 -22.53
N LEU A 70 -7.16 11.64 -22.99
CA LEU A 70 -6.81 10.92 -24.20
C LEU A 70 -6.84 11.83 -25.43
N GLU A 71 -7.88 12.66 -25.61
CA GLU A 71 -7.94 13.63 -26.72
C GLU A 71 -6.78 14.63 -26.70
N HIS A 72 -6.38 15.12 -25.51
CA HIS A 72 -5.25 16.05 -25.39
C HIS A 72 -3.90 15.42 -25.79
N LEU A 73 -3.77 14.11 -25.57
CA LEU A 73 -2.54 13.35 -25.87
C LEU A 73 -2.47 12.85 -27.31
N LYS A 74 -3.59 12.82 -28.05
CA LYS A 74 -3.60 12.35 -29.45
C LYS A 74 -2.65 13.17 -30.32
N GLY A 75 -1.83 12.46 -31.09
CA GLY A 75 -0.86 13.05 -32.02
C GLY A 75 0.31 13.78 -31.34
N LYS A 76 0.49 13.62 -30.01
CA LYS A 76 1.66 14.13 -29.29
C LYS A 76 2.80 13.11 -29.32
N GLU A 77 4.02 13.62 -29.38
CA GLU A 77 5.24 12.84 -29.13
C GLU A 77 5.28 12.30 -27.68
N PRO A 78 6.14 11.31 -27.37
CA PRO A 78 6.25 10.74 -26.02
C PRO A 78 6.60 11.78 -24.92
N LEU A 79 5.75 11.89 -23.90
CA LEU A 79 5.90 12.85 -22.80
C LEU A 79 6.11 12.16 -21.44
N PHE A 80 6.86 12.79 -20.54
CA PHE A 80 6.91 12.40 -19.13
C PHE A 80 5.57 12.70 -18.43
N LEU A 81 5.23 11.95 -17.38
CA LEU A 81 4.01 12.22 -16.59
C LEU A 81 3.91 13.67 -16.09
N GLY A 82 5.02 14.26 -15.65
CA GLY A 82 5.06 15.67 -15.24
C GLY A 82 4.81 16.64 -16.40
N GLU A 83 5.32 16.35 -17.60
CA GLU A 83 5.05 17.16 -18.81
C GLU A 83 3.58 17.07 -19.23
N ILE A 84 2.96 15.89 -19.10
CA ILE A 84 1.53 15.70 -19.39
C ILE A 84 0.66 16.48 -18.39
N ALA A 85 0.99 16.40 -17.10
CA ALA A 85 0.31 17.18 -16.05
C ALA A 85 0.52 18.70 -16.20
N ASP A 86 1.59 19.11 -16.89
CA ASP A 86 1.81 20.50 -17.26
C ASP A 86 1.08 20.93 -18.53
N LEU A 87 0.83 19.99 -19.44
CA LEU A 87 0.08 20.23 -20.67
C LEU A 87 -1.42 20.42 -20.41
N ILE A 88 -1.99 19.59 -19.54
CA ILE A 88 -3.44 19.53 -19.28
C ILE A 88 -3.72 20.28 -17.97
N LYS A 89 -4.35 21.45 -18.07
CA LYS A 89 -4.58 22.37 -16.93
C LYS A 89 -6.03 22.43 -16.47
N GLU A 90 -6.92 21.81 -17.24
CA GLU A 90 -8.34 21.66 -16.97
C GLU A 90 -8.61 20.77 -15.75
N PHE A 91 -7.68 19.88 -15.43
CA PHE A 91 -7.78 18.91 -14.33
C PHE A 91 -6.63 19.05 -13.33
N PRO A 92 -6.82 18.59 -12.08
CA PRO A 92 -5.74 18.46 -11.12
C PRO A 92 -4.58 17.60 -11.65
N PRO A 93 -3.30 18.03 -11.48
CA PRO A 93 -2.13 17.30 -11.98
C PRO A 93 -2.07 15.83 -11.56
N ASP A 94 -2.48 15.51 -10.34
CA ASP A 94 -2.52 14.16 -9.79
C ASP A 94 -3.58 13.27 -10.48
N ASN A 95 -4.75 13.82 -10.81
CA ASN A 95 -5.75 13.10 -11.59
C ASN A 95 -5.25 12.80 -13.01
N VAL A 96 -4.62 13.78 -13.68
CA VAL A 96 -4.05 13.59 -15.01
C VAL A 96 -3.02 12.46 -15.01
N ILE A 97 -2.09 12.46 -14.03
CA ILE A 97 -1.08 11.41 -13.90
C ILE A 97 -1.73 10.05 -13.65
N ARG A 98 -2.75 9.99 -12.78
CA ARG A 98 -3.55 8.77 -12.55
C ARG A 98 -4.18 8.25 -13.83
N ASP A 99 -4.80 9.12 -14.61
CA ASP A 99 -5.56 8.75 -15.78
C ASP A 99 -4.70 8.28 -16.94
N VAL A 100 -3.50 8.85 -17.12
CA VAL A 100 -2.50 8.31 -18.05
C VAL A 100 -2.14 6.86 -17.71
N ILE A 101 -1.96 6.56 -16.42
CA ILE A 101 -1.62 5.20 -15.96
C ILE A 101 -2.80 4.25 -16.16
N TYR A 102 -4.02 4.70 -15.89
CA TYR A 102 -5.21 3.87 -16.12
C TYR A 102 -5.45 3.58 -17.61
N LEU A 103 -5.32 4.61 -18.47
CA LEU A 103 -5.41 4.50 -19.92
C LEU A 103 -4.35 3.56 -20.50
N LYS A 104 -3.15 3.51 -19.90
CA LYS A 104 -2.11 2.54 -20.26
C LYS A 104 -2.60 1.11 -20.04
N GLU A 105 -3.20 0.85 -18.88
CA GLU A 105 -3.69 -0.50 -18.55
C GLU A 105 -4.92 -0.89 -19.40
N GLN A 106 -5.77 0.07 -19.76
CA GLN A 106 -6.86 -0.13 -20.74
C GLN A 106 -6.35 -0.32 -22.19
N GLY A 107 -5.06 -0.11 -22.44
CA GLY A 107 -4.42 -0.34 -23.73
C GLY A 107 -4.39 0.88 -24.67
N TYR A 108 -4.98 2.02 -24.28
CA TYR A 108 -5.00 3.26 -25.07
C TYR A 108 -3.63 3.95 -25.16
N VAL A 109 -2.88 3.90 -24.07
CA VAL A 109 -1.56 4.54 -23.93
C VAL A 109 -0.48 3.47 -23.90
N GLU A 110 0.68 3.75 -24.49
CA GLU A 110 1.88 2.94 -24.34
C GLU A 110 2.93 3.65 -23.47
N GLU A 111 3.75 2.85 -22.80
CA GLU A 111 4.89 3.30 -22.00
C GLU A 111 6.19 2.99 -22.75
N LEU A 112 6.96 4.02 -23.03
CA LEU A 112 8.24 3.96 -23.71
C LEU A 112 9.35 4.14 -22.68
N ILE A 113 10.28 3.18 -22.64
CA ILE A 113 11.35 3.12 -21.65
C ILE A 113 12.68 3.40 -22.34
N GLU A 114 13.29 4.55 -22.04
CA GLU A 114 14.67 4.87 -22.42
C GLU A 114 15.61 4.54 -21.26
N VAL A 115 16.66 3.76 -21.52
CA VAL A 115 17.67 3.38 -20.51
C VAL A 115 18.99 4.06 -20.82
N LYS A 116 19.45 4.93 -19.92
CA LYS A 116 20.79 5.53 -19.99
C LYS A 116 21.71 4.86 -18.99
N THR A 117 22.87 4.42 -19.47
CA THR A 117 23.91 3.85 -18.62
C THR A 117 24.96 4.92 -18.32
N LYS A 118 25.29 5.11 -17.05
CA LYS A 118 26.42 5.92 -16.61
C LYS A 118 27.37 5.14 -15.71
N MET A 119 28.66 5.40 -15.84
CA MET A 119 29.68 4.86 -14.95
C MET A 119 29.82 5.81 -13.76
N VAL A 120 29.67 5.29 -12.54
CA VAL A 120 29.80 6.07 -11.31
C VAL A 120 30.82 5.41 -10.40
N THR A 121 31.81 6.17 -9.97
CA THR A 121 32.77 5.71 -8.96
C THR A 121 32.07 5.60 -7.61
N LYS A 122 31.94 4.38 -7.10
CA LYS A 122 31.39 4.09 -5.78
C LYS A 122 32.48 3.50 -4.88
N LYS A 123 32.53 3.96 -3.64
CA LYS A 123 33.40 3.39 -2.62
C LYS A 123 32.74 2.14 -2.04
N ILE A 124 33.21 0.96 -2.42
CA ILE A 124 32.69 -0.34 -1.97
C ILE A 124 33.76 -0.99 -1.09
N LYS A 125 33.45 -1.20 0.19
CA LYS A 125 34.39 -1.76 1.19
C LYS A 125 35.74 -1.00 1.29
N GLY A 126 35.74 0.30 1.00
CA GLY A 126 36.93 1.15 1.07
C GLY A 126 37.69 1.31 -0.25
N GLU A 127 37.41 0.49 -1.25
CA GLU A 127 37.97 0.58 -2.61
C GLU A 127 37.06 1.40 -3.53
N GLU A 128 37.63 2.25 -4.36
CA GLU A 128 36.89 2.91 -5.44
C GLU A 128 36.69 1.92 -6.58
N LYS A 129 35.42 1.67 -6.92
CA LYS A 129 35.03 0.83 -8.06
C LYS A 129 34.14 1.65 -8.97
N GLU A 130 34.42 1.59 -10.26
CA GLU A 130 33.46 2.05 -11.25
C GLU A 130 32.30 1.06 -11.29
N VAL A 131 31.10 1.58 -11.07
CA VAL A 131 29.88 0.80 -11.10
C VAL A 131 28.98 1.37 -12.17
N GLU A 132 28.54 0.49 -13.06
CA GLU A 132 27.50 0.81 -14.03
C GLU A 132 26.18 1.11 -13.30
N VAL A 133 25.61 2.28 -13.53
CA VAL A 133 24.30 2.68 -13.02
C VAL A 133 23.40 2.95 -14.20
N LYS A 134 22.29 2.22 -14.27
CA LYS A 134 21.21 2.44 -15.24
C LYS A 134 20.22 3.45 -14.70
N GLU A 135 19.85 4.42 -15.53
CA GLU A 135 18.77 5.36 -15.30
C GLU A 135 17.67 5.09 -16.32
N TYR A 136 16.45 4.94 -15.83
CA TYR A 136 15.28 4.63 -16.63
C TYR A 136 14.42 5.89 -16.77
N PHE A 137 14.02 6.20 -17.99
CA PHE A 137 13.19 7.34 -18.34
C PHE A 137 11.92 6.81 -18.99
N TYR A 138 10.78 7.11 -18.37
CA TYR A 138 9.48 6.59 -18.78
C TYR A 138 8.68 7.71 -19.44
N ARG A 139 8.33 7.52 -20.71
CA ARG A 139 7.49 8.43 -21.48
C ARG A 139 6.22 7.73 -21.93
N TYR A 140 5.17 8.51 -22.16
CA TYR A 140 3.84 8.02 -22.43
C TYR A 140 3.30 8.70 -23.68
N GLN A 141 2.65 7.92 -24.54
CA GLN A 141 1.95 8.41 -25.74
C GLN A 141 0.72 7.56 -26.04
N VAL A 142 -0.23 8.14 -26.76
CA VAL A 142 -1.40 7.39 -27.27
C VAL A 142 -0.92 6.44 -28.36
N LYS A 143 -1.41 5.19 -28.34
CA LYS A 143 -1.12 4.22 -29.40
C LYS A 143 -1.85 4.58 -30.70
N ASP A 144 -1.31 4.13 -31.81
CA ASP A 144 -2.04 4.07 -33.07
C ASP A 144 -3.09 2.96 -32.99
N LEU A 145 -4.32 3.32 -32.59
CA LEU A 145 -5.42 2.38 -32.41
C LEU A 145 -6.05 2.01 -33.75
N GLU A 146 -6.18 0.70 -34.00
CA GLU A 146 -6.91 0.17 -35.16
C GLU A 146 -8.41 0.43 -35.04
N SER A 147 -9.14 0.37 -36.17
CA SER A 147 -10.58 0.67 -36.19
C SER A 147 -11.45 -0.30 -35.37
N ASP A 148 -10.92 -1.48 -35.06
CA ASP A 148 -11.54 -2.53 -34.26
C ASP A 148 -10.93 -2.64 -32.85
N PHE A 149 -10.16 -1.64 -32.41
CA PHE A 149 -9.62 -1.60 -31.06
C PHE A 149 -10.71 -1.77 -30.00
N VAL A 150 -10.45 -2.68 -29.06
CA VAL A 150 -11.29 -2.90 -27.88
C VAL A 150 -10.45 -2.60 -26.65
N GLU A 151 -10.96 -1.74 -25.77
CA GLU A 151 -10.30 -1.46 -24.50
C GLU A 151 -10.14 -2.75 -23.67
N HIS A 152 -9.02 -2.86 -22.99
CA HIS A 152 -8.81 -3.99 -22.08
C HIS A 152 -9.71 -3.83 -20.86
N HIS A 153 -10.53 -4.84 -20.60
CA HIS A 153 -11.24 -4.95 -19.33
C HIS A 153 -10.33 -5.57 -18.28
N PHE A 154 -10.54 -5.19 -17.02
CA PHE A 154 -9.81 -5.78 -15.91
C PHE A 154 -10.42 -7.12 -15.52
N GLU A 155 -9.63 -8.18 -15.67
CA GLU A 155 -9.98 -9.52 -15.15
C GLU A 155 -10.14 -9.51 -13.61
N PRO A 156 -10.87 -10.48 -13.04
CA PRO A 156 -10.91 -10.66 -11.58
C PRO A 156 -9.53 -10.90 -10.98
N VAL A 157 -9.35 -10.59 -9.69
CA VAL A 157 -8.06 -10.71 -8.99
C VAL A 157 -7.54 -12.16 -8.86
N SER A 158 -8.32 -13.18 -9.26
CA SER A 158 -7.88 -14.58 -9.30
C SER A 158 -6.59 -14.75 -10.10
N ILE A 159 -6.42 -14.00 -11.21
CA ILE A 159 -5.19 -14.08 -12.02
C ILE A 159 -3.92 -13.72 -11.25
N VAL A 160 -4.02 -12.87 -10.23
CA VAL A 160 -2.91 -12.50 -9.34
C VAL A 160 -2.63 -13.62 -8.33
N TYR A 161 -3.69 -14.29 -7.86
CA TYR A 161 -3.58 -15.43 -6.95
C TYR A 161 -2.97 -16.64 -7.66
N ASP A 162 -3.47 -16.97 -8.84
CA ASP A 162 -3.02 -18.10 -9.66
C ASP A 162 -1.56 -17.93 -10.11
N ALA A 163 -1.12 -16.68 -10.37
CA ALA A 163 0.27 -16.35 -10.63
C ALA A 163 1.20 -16.51 -9.40
N GLY A 164 0.66 -16.75 -8.20
CA GLY A 164 1.40 -16.84 -6.94
C GLY A 164 1.90 -15.49 -6.41
N ALA A 165 1.42 -14.37 -6.96
CA ALA A 165 1.84 -13.01 -6.59
C ALA A 165 0.99 -12.41 -5.45
N CYS A 166 -0.21 -12.96 -5.19
CA CYS A 166 -1.13 -12.48 -4.18
C CYS A 166 -0.46 -12.38 -2.80
N CYS A 167 -0.67 -11.25 -2.12
CA CYS A 167 -0.19 -11.04 -0.76
C CYS A 167 -1.27 -11.24 0.31
N GLN A 168 -2.48 -11.67 -0.07
CA GLN A 168 -3.61 -11.96 0.83
C GLN A 168 -3.85 -10.82 1.83
N CYS A 169 -3.86 -9.56 1.36
CA CYS A 169 -4.06 -8.40 2.24
C CYS A 169 -5.53 -8.18 2.60
N GLY A 170 -6.46 -8.71 1.81
CA GLY A 170 -7.91 -8.65 2.06
C GLY A 170 -8.67 -7.52 1.35
N TRP A 171 -7.99 -6.61 0.66
CA TRP A 171 -8.64 -5.42 0.06
C TRP A 171 -9.65 -5.77 -1.02
N CYS A 172 -9.37 -6.79 -1.84
CA CYS A 172 -10.30 -7.26 -2.86
C CYS A 172 -11.64 -7.75 -2.28
N ALA A 173 -11.62 -8.41 -1.13
CA ALA A 173 -12.84 -8.84 -0.44
C ALA A 173 -13.62 -7.64 0.11
N ALA A 174 -12.92 -6.68 0.74
CA ALA A 174 -13.54 -5.48 1.27
C ALA A 174 -14.25 -4.65 0.21
N ILE A 175 -13.64 -4.42 -0.95
CA ILE A 175 -14.20 -3.58 -2.02
C ILE A 175 -15.18 -4.31 -2.94
N CYS A 176 -15.25 -5.66 -2.90
CA CYS A 176 -16.13 -6.42 -3.79
C CYS A 176 -17.59 -6.06 -3.48
N PRO A 177 -18.34 -5.46 -4.42
CA PRO A 177 -19.64 -4.86 -4.11
C PRO A 177 -20.74 -5.91 -3.93
N VAL A 178 -20.51 -7.13 -4.43
CA VAL A 178 -21.42 -8.28 -4.34
C VAL A 178 -20.94 -9.38 -3.38
N ASN A 179 -19.90 -9.11 -2.57
CA ASN A 179 -19.33 -10.08 -1.61
C ASN A 179 -18.90 -11.44 -2.21
N ALA A 180 -18.46 -11.45 -3.46
CA ALA A 180 -18.04 -12.68 -4.16
C ALA A 180 -16.67 -13.24 -3.74
N ILE A 181 -15.94 -12.60 -2.81
CA ILE A 181 -14.54 -12.96 -2.50
C ILE A 181 -14.39 -13.28 -1.01
N GLU A 182 -13.91 -14.48 -0.73
CA GLU A 182 -13.43 -14.92 0.59
C GLU A 182 -11.91 -14.92 0.60
N VAL A 183 -11.32 -14.42 1.68
CA VAL A 183 -9.86 -14.35 1.83
C VAL A 183 -9.49 -14.58 3.28
N ASP A 184 -8.54 -15.49 3.50
CA ASP A 184 -7.92 -15.72 4.79
C ASP A 184 -6.40 -15.52 4.70
N ALA A 185 -5.65 -15.99 5.70
CA ALA A 185 -4.20 -15.83 5.73
C ALA A 185 -3.46 -16.59 4.61
N ASP A 186 -4.08 -17.64 4.05
CA ASP A 186 -3.45 -18.61 3.16
C ASP A 186 -4.19 -18.74 1.82
N THR A 187 -5.52 -18.60 1.83
CA THR A 187 -6.40 -18.84 0.68
C THR A 187 -7.12 -17.58 0.20
N LEU A 188 -7.45 -17.58 -1.08
CA LEU A 188 -8.36 -16.64 -1.71
C LEU A 188 -9.32 -17.45 -2.58
N LYS A 189 -10.62 -17.25 -2.38
CA LYS A 189 -11.67 -17.91 -3.17
C LYS A 189 -12.60 -16.86 -3.76
N ILE A 190 -12.87 -16.97 -5.05
CA ILE A 190 -13.89 -16.19 -5.75
C ILE A 190 -15.07 -17.12 -6.05
N HIS A 191 -16.28 -16.70 -5.69
CA HIS A 191 -17.52 -17.40 -6.00
C HIS A 191 -18.03 -16.91 -7.36
N ASP A 192 -17.75 -17.67 -8.42
CA ASP A 192 -18.05 -17.28 -9.81
C ASP A 192 -19.54 -17.10 -10.11
N ASP A 193 -20.41 -17.76 -9.34
CA ASP A 193 -21.87 -17.63 -9.39
C ASP A 193 -22.37 -16.30 -8.81
N VAL A 194 -21.56 -15.63 -7.99
CA VAL A 194 -21.84 -14.31 -7.41
C VAL A 194 -21.04 -13.20 -8.12
N CYS A 195 -19.88 -13.53 -8.69
CA CYS A 195 -18.97 -12.56 -9.28
C CYS A 195 -19.55 -11.92 -10.56
N MET A 196 -19.78 -10.61 -10.49
CA MET A 196 -20.19 -9.76 -11.63
C MET A 196 -19.06 -9.39 -12.61
N LYS A 197 -17.85 -9.94 -12.44
CA LYS A 197 -16.67 -9.72 -13.29
C LYS A 197 -16.34 -8.24 -13.58
N CYS A 198 -16.60 -7.35 -12.63
CA CYS A 198 -16.40 -5.90 -12.81
C CYS A 198 -14.93 -5.43 -12.74
N GLY A 199 -13.99 -6.29 -12.33
CA GLY A 199 -12.57 -5.95 -12.27
C GLY A 199 -12.15 -4.96 -11.17
N LEU A 200 -13.07 -4.46 -10.33
CA LEU A 200 -12.74 -3.54 -9.21
C LEU A 200 -11.68 -4.14 -8.28
N CYS A 201 -11.76 -5.44 -7.99
CA CYS A 201 -10.79 -6.12 -7.13
C CYS A 201 -9.36 -6.11 -7.70
N PHE A 202 -9.23 -6.10 -9.03
CA PHE A 202 -7.95 -6.05 -9.71
C PHE A 202 -7.39 -4.63 -9.77
N THR A 203 -8.22 -3.61 -10.03
CA THR A 203 -7.77 -2.21 -10.10
C THR A 203 -7.16 -1.76 -8.78
N VAL A 204 -7.67 -2.23 -7.65
CA VAL A 204 -7.15 -1.87 -6.32
C VAL A 204 -6.09 -2.83 -5.77
N CYS A 205 -5.81 -3.94 -6.45
CA CYS A 205 -4.85 -4.93 -5.98
C CYS A 205 -3.42 -4.35 -6.00
N PRO A 206 -2.65 -4.42 -4.89
CA PRO A 206 -1.27 -3.92 -4.85
C PRO A 206 -0.29 -4.75 -5.69
N ARG A 207 -0.78 -5.85 -6.28
CA ARG A 207 -0.04 -6.85 -7.07
C ARG A 207 -0.55 -6.98 -8.51
N SER A 208 -1.50 -6.15 -8.93
CA SER A 208 -1.89 -6.06 -10.34
C SER A 208 -0.85 -5.22 -11.10
N PHE A 209 -1.21 -4.01 -11.55
CA PHE A 209 -0.27 -3.08 -12.18
C PHE A 209 0.43 -2.18 -11.14
N SER A 210 1.66 -1.77 -11.46
CA SER A 210 2.46 -0.87 -10.62
C SER A 210 1.92 0.57 -10.64
N ILE A 211 2.03 1.23 -9.49
CA ILE A 211 1.72 2.66 -9.30
C ILE A 211 2.95 3.46 -8.87
N ASP A 212 4.13 2.86 -8.91
CA ASP A 212 5.32 3.45 -8.28
C ASP A 212 5.81 4.68 -9.07
N GLN A 213 5.77 4.63 -10.40
CA GLN A 213 6.09 5.78 -11.27
C GLN A 213 5.07 6.92 -11.09
N MET A 214 3.79 6.58 -10.99
CA MET A 214 2.70 7.53 -10.74
C MET A 214 2.91 8.26 -9.41
N ASN A 215 3.12 7.49 -8.33
CA ASN A 215 3.34 8.02 -7.00
C ASN A 215 4.62 8.87 -6.94
N GLU A 216 5.70 8.44 -7.60
CA GLU A 216 6.92 9.25 -7.70
C GLU A 216 6.66 10.58 -8.41
N ALA A 217 5.93 10.58 -9.53
CA ALA A 217 5.59 11.80 -10.26
C ALA A 217 4.74 12.75 -9.40
N ILE A 218 3.69 12.24 -8.73
CA ILE A 218 2.81 13.02 -7.85
C ILE A 218 3.61 13.60 -6.67
N LYS A 219 4.40 12.79 -5.96
CA LYS A 219 5.17 13.25 -4.79
C LYS A 219 6.23 14.28 -5.16
N LYS A 220 6.79 14.25 -6.37
CA LYS A 220 7.74 15.26 -6.85
C LYS A 220 7.11 16.62 -7.11
N LEU A 221 5.79 16.72 -7.20
CA LEU A 221 5.08 18.00 -7.27
C LEU A 221 5.13 18.76 -5.94
N ASP A 222 5.27 18.05 -4.81
CA ASP A 222 5.40 18.65 -3.49
C ASP A 222 6.87 18.90 -3.13
N MET A 223 7.29 20.16 -3.29
CA MET A 223 8.66 20.59 -2.99
C MET A 223 9.03 20.53 -1.50
N SER A 224 8.08 20.28 -0.59
CA SER A 224 8.37 20.10 0.83
C SER A 224 8.92 18.71 1.17
N LEU A 225 8.77 17.74 0.25
CA LEU A 225 9.22 16.37 0.44
C LEU A 225 10.70 16.19 0.07
N ASN A 226 11.40 15.44 0.92
CA ASN A 226 12.67 14.83 0.57
C ASN A 226 12.44 13.56 -0.25
N TRP A 227 13.39 13.21 -1.12
CA TRP A 227 13.31 12.01 -1.94
C TRP A 227 14.48 11.07 -1.73
N SER A 228 14.19 9.78 -1.64
CA SER A 228 15.18 8.72 -1.73
C SER A 228 14.68 7.58 -2.62
N ALA A 229 15.44 7.24 -3.65
CA ALA A 229 15.16 6.10 -4.53
C ALA A 229 15.17 4.73 -3.79
N LYS A 230 15.44 4.69 -2.48
CA LYS A 230 15.48 3.47 -1.67
C LYS A 230 14.36 3.36 -0.64
N ILE A 231 13.72 4.48 -0.26
CA ILE A 231 12.69 4.55 0.79
C ILE A 231 11.53 5.50 0.46
N GLY A 232 11.44 5.99 -0.79
CA GLY A 232 10.39 6.90 -1.25
C GLY A 232 10.53 8.33 -0.73
N ALA A 233 9.41 9.06 -0.81
CA ALA A 233 9.28 10.42 -0.31
C ALA A 233 9.06 10.48 1.20
N TYR A 234 9.59 11.52 1.85
CA TYR A 234 9.44 11.74 3.30
C TYR A 234 9.64 13.21 3.70
N ILE A 235 9.12 13.58 4.86
CA ILE A 235 9.38 14.86 5.53
C ILE A 235 10.55 14.70 6.52
N GLY A 236 10.35 13.89 7.56
CA GLY A 236 11.28 13.72 8.67
C GLY A 236 11.70 12.27 8.89
N THR A 237 12.87 12.09 9.52
CA THR A 237 13.37 10.77 9.91
C THR A 237 13.94 10.77 11.31
N TYR A 238 13.42 9.90 12.16
CA TYR A 238 13.69 9.90 13.61
C TYR A 238 14.00 8.49 14.11
N SER A 239 14.57 8.44 15.31
CA SER A 239 14.64 7.25 16.15
C SER A 239 13.89 7.56 17.43
N GLY A 240 12.81 6.84 17.72
CA GLY A 240 11.90 7.10 18.84
C GLY A 240 11.71 5.91 19.79
N SER A 241 11.49 6.19 21.08
CA SER A 241 11.04 5.22 22.08
C SER A 241 9.94 5.84 22.93
N THR A 242 8.86 5.09 23.16
CA THR A 242 7.80 5.47 24.09
C THR A 242 8.34 5.71 25.50
N LYS A 243 7.70 6.63 26.25
CA LYS A 243 7.89 6.79 27.70
C LYS A 243 6.72 6.21 28.51
N ASN A 244 5.69 5.68 27.86
CA ASN A 244 4.54 5.04 28.54
C ASN A 244 4.93 3.63 29.04
N ASN A 245 4.89 3.43 30.35
CA ASN A 245 5.28 2.19 31.01
C ASN A 245 4.40 0.98 30.62
N GLU A 246 3.11 1.19 30.32
CA GLU A 246 2.23 0.10 29.90
C GLU A 246 2.58 -0.36 28.48
N ILE A 247 2.85 0.58 27.57
CA ILE A 247 3.32 0.27 26.22
C ILE A 247 4.70 -0.42 26.25
N MET A 248 5.60 0.00 27.16
CA MET A 248 6.91 -0.65 27.32
C MET A 248 6.83 -2.15 27.65
N LYS A 249 5.79 -2.60 28.35
CA LYS A 249 5.60 -4.01 28.71
C LYS A 249 5.25 -4.89 27.50
N VAL A 250 4.57 -4.32 26.51
CA VAL A 250 4.00 -5.08 25.38
C VAL A 250 4.66 -4.80 24.03
N ARG A 251 5.53 -3.78 23.94
CA ARG A 251 6.14 -3.35 22.67
C ARG A 251 7.07 -4.39 22.02
N GLN A 252 7.08 -4.38 20.69
CA GLN A 252 8.11 -5.07 19.92
C GLN A 252 9.46 -4.35 20.03
N ASP A 253 9.50 -3.07 19.65
CA ASP A 253 10.72 -2.27 19.55
C ASP A 253 10.61 -1.01 20.43
N GLY A 254 10.46 0.18 19.83
CA GLY A 254 10.28 1.44 20.52
C GLY A 254 8.90 1.67 21.11
N GLY A 255 7.87 0.93 20.68
CA GLY A 255 6.48 1.17 21.08
C GLY A 255 5.84 2.39 20.40
N VAL A 256 6.49 2.94 19.36
CA VAL A 256 6.07 4.17 18.68
C VAL A 256 4.71 4.04 18.00
N VAL A 257 4.43 2.92 17.31
CA VAL A 257 3.14 2.69 16.64
C VAL A 257 1.98 2.75 17.63
N THR A 258 2.12 2.06 18.76
CA THR A 258 1.10 2.05 19.82
C THR A 258 0.92 3.44 20.43
N THR A 259 2.00 4.19 20.65
CA THR A 259 1.90 5.57 21.16
C THR A 259 1.25 6.52 20.15
N ILE A 260 1.55 6.41 18.85
CA ILE A 260 0.87 7.21 17.82
C ILE A 260 -0.63 6.87 17.80
N ALA A 261 -0.98 5.58 17.77
CA ALA A 261 -2.39 5.17 17.76
C ALA A 261 -3.16 5.58 19.02
N GLU A 262 -2.53 5.49 20.20
CA GLU A 262 -3.06 6.01 21.47
C GLU A 262 -3.32 7.51 21.38
N TYR A 263 -2.33 8.27 20.93
CA TYR A 263 -2.45 9.73 20.76
C TYR A 263 -3.61 10.10 19.83
N LEU A 264 -3.73 9.43 18.68
CA LEU A 264 -4.79 9.70 17.70
C LEU A 264 -6.18 9.44 18.30
N LEU A 265 -6.36 8.39 19.10
CA LEU A 265 -7.62 8.08 19.79
C LEU A 265 -7.92 9.08 20.92
N GLU A 266 -6.95 9.37 21.78
CA GLU A 266 -7.14 10.27 22.93
C GLU A 266 -7.43 11.71 22.51
N LYS A 267 -6.79 12.17 21.43
CA LYS A 267 -7.04 13.48 20.82
C LYS A 267 -8.28 13.50 19.93
N LYS A 268 -8.96 12.37 19.75
CA LYS A 268 -10.12 12.20 18.86
C LYS A 268 -9.83 12.65 17.43
N LEU A 269 -8.58 12.45 16.99
CA LEU A 269 -8.20 12.62 15.59
C LEU A 269 -8.74 11.45 14.75
N VAL A 270 -8.92 10.29 15.40
CA VAL A 270 -9.64 9.11 14.90
C VAL A 270 -10.57 8.56 15.98
N ASP A 271 -11.63 7.89 15.56
CA ASP A 271 -12.60 7.20 16.41
C ASP A 271 -12.22 5.74 16.63
N ALA A 272 -11.49 5.14 15.69
CA ALA A 272 -11.06 3.75 15.77
C ALA A 272 -9.73 3.50 15.06
N VAL A 273 -9.06 2.41 15.45
CA VAL A 273 -7.82 1.92 14.86
C VAL A 273 -8.02 0.48 14.41
N ILE A 274 -7.72 0.20 13.13
CA ILE A 274 -7.63 -1.16 12.62
C ILE A 274 -6.20 -1.66 12.82
N ALA A 275 -6.03 -2.76 13.55
CA ALA A 275 -4.75 -3.36 13.87
C ALA A 275 -4.87 -4.89 13.97
N VAL A 276 -3.82 -5.56 14.45
CA VAL A 276 -3.78 -7.04 14.57
C VAL A 276 -3.46 -7.49 15.98
N GLN A 277 -4.27 -8.40 16.52
CA GLN A 277 -4.04 -9.08 17.78
C GLN A 277 -3.73 -10.57 17.55
N HIS A 278 -3.51 -11.31 18.64
CA HIS A 278 -3.54 -12.77 18.55
C HIS A 278 -4.99 -13.25 18.44
N SER A 279 -5.25 -14.22 17.57
CA SER A 279 -6.49 -14.99 17.57
C SER A 279 -6.56 -15.89 18.82
N LYS A 280 -7.57 -16.77 18.88
CA LYS A 280 -7.61 -17.87 19.86
C LYS A 280 -6.38 -18.77 19.81
N LEU A 281 -5.74 -18.89 18.65
CA LEU A 281 -4.45 -19.56 18.50
C LEU A 281 -3.33 -18.53 18.66
N LEU A 282 -2.40 -18.80 19.58
CA LEU A 282 -1.26 -17.92 19.84
C LEU A 282 -0.42 -17.74 18.56
N TRP A 283 0.11 -16.54 18.38
CA TRP A 283 0.87 -16.09 17.18
C TRP A 283 0.12 -16.06 15.84
N LYS A 284 -1.09 -16.63 15.74
CA LYS A 284 -1.94 -16.45 14.56
C LYS A 284 -2.59 -15.06 14.65
N PRO A 285 -2.29 -14.14 13.72
CA PRO A 285 -2.84 -12.80 13.77
C PRO A 285 -4.32 -12.81 13.43
N GLU A 286 -5.07 -11.93 14.08
CA GLU A 286 -6.48 -11.67 13.83
C GLU A 286 -6.65 -10.15 13.70
N PRO A 287 -7.18 -9.65 12.57
CA PRO A 287 -7.44 -8.23 12.42
C PRO A 287 -8.62 -7.81 13.29
N VAL A 288 -8.51 -6.63 13.91
CA VAL A 288 -9.50 -6.09 14.84
C VAL A 288 -9.66 -4.59 14.66
N ILE A 289 -10.87 -4.10 14.96
CA ILE A 289 -11.18 -2.67 15.05
C ILE A 289 -11.23 -2.31 16.53
N ILE A 290 -10.44 -1.33 16.94
CA ILE A 290 -10.26 -0.90 18.33
C ILE A 290 -10.70 0.55 18.47
N ASP A 291 -11.64 0.81 19.38
CA ASP A 291 -12.09 2.15 19.77
C ASP A 291 -11.81 2.47 21.26
N ASP A 292 -11.19 1.56 22.00
CA ASP A 292 -10.71 1.75 23.38
C ASP A 292 -9.19 1.58 23.48
N VAL A 293 -8.50 2.57 24.07
CA VAL A 293 -7.04 2.59 24.27
C VAL A 293 -6.54 1.37 25.07
N LYS A 294 -7.31 0.84 26.02
CA LYS A 294 -6.91 -0.35 26.79
C LYS A 294 -6.82 -1.59 25.91
N ASP A 295 -7.71 -1.70 24.93
CA ASP A 295 -7.70 -2.82 23.99
C ASP A 295 -6.62 -2.66 22.92
N LEU A 296 -6.20 -1.42 22.62
CA LEU A 296 -5.10 -1.15 21.68
C LEU A 296 -3.81 -1.87 22.09
N TYR A 297 -3.51 -1.95 23.38
CA TYR A 297 -2.27 -2.59 23.85
C TYR A 297 -2.21 -4.10 23.56
N LYS A 298 -3.36 -4.77 23.35
CA LYS A 298 -3.43 -6.18 22.95
C LYS A 298 -2.93 -6.41 21.52
N THR A 299 -2.90 -5.35 20.72
CA THR A 299 -2.43 -5.39 19.33
C THR A 299 -0.92 -5.23 19.21
N ALA A 300 -0.25 -4.78 20.28
CA ALA A 300 1.20 -4.59 20.33
C ALA A 300 1.98 -5.92 20.16
N GLY A 301 3.26 -5.80 19.80
CA GLY A 301 4.14 -6.93 19.52
C GLY A 301 3.93 -7.50 18.11
N THR A 302 5.02 -7.88 17.45
CA THR A 302 4.98 -8.37 16.06
C THR A 302 4.48 -9.81 16.00
N LYS A 303 3.53 -10.06 15.10
CA LYS A 303 3.15 -11.41 14.66
C LYS A 303 3.69 -11.56 13.23
N TYR A 304 4.63 -12.46 13.01
CA TYR A 304 5.32 -12.62 11.71
C TYR A 304 4.48 -13.36 10.65
N ALA A 305 3.39 -13.99 11.08
CA ALA A 305 2.44 -14.65 10.19
C ALA A 305 1.57 -13.64 9.42
N ASN A 306 1.06 -14.03 8.25
CA ASN A 306 0.20 -13.20 7.42
C ASN A 306 -1.16 -12.91 8.07
N SER A 307 -1.74 -11.74 7.77
CA SER A 307 -3.09 -11.34 8.17
C SER A 307 -3.79 -10.62 7.02
N PRO A 308 -5.02 -11.00 6.64
CA PRO A 308 -5.82 -10.28 5.64
C PRO A 308 -6.48 -9.04 6.24
N SER A 309 -5.68 -8.13 6.82
CA SER A 309 -6.20 -7.05 7.68
C SER A 309 -7.12 -6.05 7.01
N LEU A 310 -7.05 -5.91 5.68
CA LEU A 310 -7.95 -5.03 4.94
C LEU A 310 -9.35 -5.63 4.74
N SER A 311 -9.56 -6.92 5.00
CA SER A 311 -10.85 -7.60 4.77
C SER A 311 -11.97 -7.13 5.70
N ILE A 312 -11.65 -6.48 6.82
CA ILE A 312 -12.63 -6.01 7.82
C ILE A 312 -12.90 -4.51 7.75
N ILE A 313 -12.29 -3.80 6.80
CA ILE A 313 -12.32 -2.33 6.75
C ILE A 313 -13.72 -1.78 6.47
N ASP A 314 -14.57 -2.54 5.79
CA ASP A 314 -15.96 -2.20 5.53
C ASP A 314 -16.82 -2.22 6.80
N GLN A 315 -16.45 -3.05 7.78
CA GLN A 315 -17.08 -3.05 9.10
C GLN A 315 -16.76 -1.77 9.90
N ALA A 316 -15.71 -1.04 9.50
CA ALA A 316 -15.32 0.23 10.11
C ALA A 316 -16.09 1.45 9.54
N LYS A 317 -16.97 1.28 8.54
CA LYS A 317 -17.80 2.36 7.96
C LYS A 317 -18.63 3.15 8.97
N LYS A 318 -18.94 2.55 10.14
CA LYS A 318 -19.66 3.21 11.23
C LYS A 318 -18.87 4.30 11.95
N TYR A 319 -17.54 4.37 11.75
CA TYR A 319 -16.66 5.38 12.32
C TYR A 319 -16.38 6.48 11.28
N GLU A 320 -16.27 7.72 11.73
CA GLU A 320 -16.07 8.88 10.84
C GLU A 320 -14.61 8.99 10.41
N ASN A 321 -13.68 8.74 11.33
CA ASN A 321 -12.24 8.80 11.08
C ASN A 321 -11.55 7.58 11.67
N ILE A 322 -10.80 6.84 10.86
CA ILE A 322 -10.04 5.66 11.31
C ILE A 322 -8.56 5.78 11.00
N ALA A 323 -7.73 5.16 11.83
CA ALA A 323 -6.35 4.85 11.50
C ALA A 323 -6.20 3.37 11.14
N PHE A 324 -5.34 3.06 10.17
CA PHE A 324 -5.03 1.69 9.78
C PHE A 324 -3.56 1.38 10.03
N VAL A 325 -3.27 0.32 10.78
CA VAL A 325 -1.92 -0.20 11.03
C VAL A 325 -1.68 -1.43 10.15
N GLY A 326 -0.64 -1.41 9.33
CA GLY A 326 -0.33 -2.53 8.46
C GLY A 326 1.07 -2.50 7.87
N VAL A 327 1.33 -3.41 6.93
CA VAL A 327 2.63 -3.57 6.25
C VAL A 327 2.58 -2.96 4.83
N PRO A 328 3.71 -2.86 4.11
CA PRO A 328 3.80 -2.08 2.86
C PRO A 328 2.79 -2.46 1.78
N CYS A 329 2.52 -3.75 1.58
CA CYS A 329 1.53 -4.19 0.58
C CYS A 329 0.10 -3.71 0.90
N MET A 330 -0.24 -3.54 2.17
CA MET A 330 -1.53 -3.00 2.59
C MET A 330 -1.59 -1.49 2.36
N MET A 331 -0.51 -0.76 2.65
CA MET A 331 -0.42 0.69 2.37
C MET A 331 -0.58 0.97 0.88
N LYS A 332 0.08 0.18 0.03
CA LYS A 332 -0.05 0.27 -1.43
C LYS A 332 -1.47 -0.08 -1.90
N ALA A 333 -2.13 -1.05 -1.27
CA ALA A 333 -3.52 -1.41 -1.60
C ALA A 333 -4.49 -0.25 -1.28
N LEU A 334 -4.33 0.36 -0.09
CA LEU A 334 -5.11 1.52 0.31
C LEU A 334 -4.89 2.71 -0.63
N GLU A 335 -3.64 2.97 -1.03
CA GLU A 335 -3.34 4.00 -2.02
C GLU A 335 -4.04 3.73 -3.35
N LYS A 336 -3.94 2.49 -3.86
CA LYS A 336 -4.65 2.12 -5.10
C LYS A 336 -6.15 2.26 -4.96
N GLY A 337 -6.73 1.95 -3.80
CA GLY A 337 -8.16 2.13 -3.55
C GLY A 337 -8.61 3.58 -3.36
N ALA A 338 -7.69 4.50 -3.09
CA ALA A 338 -7.96 5.94 -3.11
C ALA A 338 -7.88 6.51 -4.53
N LEU A 339 -7.05 5.91 -5.40
CA LEU A 339 -6.81 6.39 -6.75
C LEU A 339 -7.70 5.74 -7.80
N PHE A 340 -8.02 4.45 -7.69
CA PHE A 340 -8.71 3.69 -8.73
C PHE A 340 -10.02 3.08 -8.25
N PRO A 341 -11.03 2.94 -9.15
CA PRO A 341 -11.00 3.35 -10.56
C PRO A 341 -11.39 4.82 -10.77
N SER A 342 -11.65 5.62 -9.73
CA SER A 342 -12.27 6.94 -9.91
C SER A 342 -11.59 8.11 -9.18
N GLY A 343 -10.55 7.85 -8.38
CA GLY A 343 -10.01 8.84 -7.43
C GLY A 343 -10.92 9.15 -6.25
N LEU A 344 -12.11 8.52 -6.19
CA LEU A 344 -12.96 8.54 -5.01
C LEU A 344 -12.60 7.32 -4.15
N PRO A 345 -12.09 7.52 -2.92
CA PRO A 345 -11.85 6.40 -2.03
C PRO A 345 -13.16 5.64 -1.74
N PHE A 346 -13.14 4.31 -1.90
CA PHE A 346 -14.26 3.44 -1.49
C PHE A 346 -14.62 3.59 -0.01
N PHE A 347 -13.64 4.01 0.81
CA PHE A 347 -13.77 4.25 2.24
C PHE A 347 -13.15 5.60 2.58
N LYS A 348 -13.98 6.65 2.61
CA LYS A 348 -13.57 8.04 2.86
C LYS A 348 -13.09 8.29 4.29
N ASN A 349 -13.41 7.40 5.23
CA ASN A 349 -13.10 7.53 6.64
C ASN A 349 -11.66 7.11 7.01
N ILE A 350 -10.87 6.56 6.09
CA ILE A 350 -9.46 6.22 6.34
C ILE A 350 -8.64 7.50 6.40
N LYS A 351 -8.32 7.96 7.60
CA LYS A 351 -7.65 9.24 7.83
C LYS A 351 -6.13 9.11 7.98
N TYR A 352 -5.66 8.08 8.67
CA TYR A 352 -4.22 7.86 8.85
C TYR A 352 -3.80 6.43 8.54
N LYS A 353 -2.69 6.29 7.81
CA LYS A 353 -2.01 5.04 7.48
C LYS A 353 -0.71 4.95 8.30
N ILE A 354 -0.64 3.99 9.22
CA ILE A 354 0.56 3.69 10.02
C ILE A 354 1.20 2.42 9.46
N GLY A 355 2.21 2.60 8.63
CA GLY A 355 2.94 1.53 7.95
C GLY A 355 4.11 0.99 8.79
N LEU A 356 4.20 -0.33 8.89
CA LEU A 356 5.33 -1.02 9.49
C LEU A 356 6.42 -1.30 8.45
N PHE A 357 7.69 -1.33 8.87
CA PHE A 357 8.73 -1.88 8.01
C PHE A 357 8.54 -3.39 7.88
N CYS A 358 8.65 -3.92 6.67
CA CYS A 358 8.48 -5.35 6.43
C CYS A 358 9.44 -5.84 5.36
N MET A 359 10.27 -6.84 5.66
CA MET A 359 11.10 -7.52 4.66
C MET A 359 10.31 -8.66 4.00
N GLU A 360 9.80 -9.55 4.83
CA GLU A 360 9.10 -10.77 4.46
C GLU A 360 8.09 -11.15 5.56
N SER A 361 7.14 -12.02 5.22
CA SER A 361 6.12 -12.57 6.10
C SER A 361 6.01 -14.08 5.86
N PHE A 362 5.40 -14.79 6.80
CA PHE A 362 5.36 -16.25 6.85
C PHE A 362 3.91 -16.75 6.85
N PRO A 363 3.62 -17.96 6.33
CA PRO A 363 2.37 -18.65 6.66
C PRO A 363 2.35 -18.99 8.15
N TYR A 364 1.17 -19.13 8.75
CA TYR A 364 1.09 -19.47 10.19
C TYR A 364 1.73 -20.83 10.49
N GLU A 365 1.42 -21.83 9.68
CA GLU A 365 2.01 -23.16 9.72
C GLU A 365 3.53 -23.10 9.49
N GLY A 366 4.00 -22.16 8.67
CA GLY A 366 5.42 -21.91 8.45
C GLY A 366 6.14 -21.45 9.73
N ILE A 367 5.50 -20.61 10.56
CA ILE A 367 6.05 -20.21 11.86
C ILE A 367 6.07 -21.39 12.84
N ILE A 368 5.03 -22.24 12.84
CA ILE A 368 4.99 -23.45 13.68
C ILE A 368 6.15 -24.39 13.30
N GLN A 369 6.33 -24.64 11.99
CA GLN A 369 7.42 -25.46 11.48
C GLN A 369 8.79 -24.85 11.80
N LEU A 370 8.95 -23.54 11.64
CA LEU A 370 10.17 -22.83 12.01
C LEU A 370 10.53 -23.02 13.49
N ALA A 371 9.57 -22.84 14.41
CA ALA A 371 9.79 -23.03 15.84
C ALA A 371 10.21 -24.48 16.17
N LYS A 372 9.58 -25.46 15.51
CA LYS A 372 9.87 -26.87 15.73
C LYS A 372 11.22 -27.29 15.12
N GLU A 373 11.45 -27.02 13.85
CA GLU A 373 12.61 -27.51 13.11
C GLU A 373 13.92 -26.79 13.47
N GLN A 374 13.86 -25.48 13.77
CA GLN A 374 15.06 -24.68 14.01
C GLN A 374 15.39 -24.51 15.49
N PHE A 375 14.39 -24.64 16.37
CA PHE A 375 14.57 -24.41 17.81
C PHE A 375 14.19 -25.61 18.69
N ASP A 376 13.54 -26.64 18.13
CA ASP A 376 12.96 -27.76 18.89
C ASP A 376 12.03 -27.25 20.02
N LYS A 377 11.14 -26.31 19.67
CA LYS A 377 10.16 -25.70 20.58
C LYS A 377 8.74 -25.72 20.02
N ASP A 378 7.77 -25.77 20.93
CA ASP A 378 6.38 -25.49 20.60
C ASP A 378 6.18 -23.98 20.51
N ILE A 379 5.44 -23.51 19.51
CA ILE A 379 5.14 -22.08 19.31
C ILE A 379 4.46 -21.45 20.55
N ASN A 380 3.73 -22.25 21.34
CA ASN A 380 3.06 -21.82 22.56
C ASN A 380 4.03 -21.55 23.72
N ASP A 381 5.29 -21.97 23.64
CA ASP A 381 6.30 -21.68 24.65
C ASP A 381 6.94 -20.30 24.45
N LEU A 382 6.68 -19.64 23.32
CA LEU A 382 7.28 -18.36 22.96
C LEU A 382 6.50 -17.20 23.59
N THR A 383 7.25 -16.18 24.02
CA THR A 383 6.73 -14.88 24.49
C THR A 383 7.05 -13.74 23.53
N LYS A 384 8.09 -13.90 22.70
CA LYS A 384 8.50 -12.90 21.71
C LYS A 384 9.25 -13.56 20.54
N MET A 385 9.03 -13.05 19.34
CA MET A 385 9.85 -13.32 18.16
C MET A 385 10.48 -12.00 17.72
N ASN A 386 11.69 -12.02 17.15
CA ASN A 386 12.32 -10.84 16.55
C ASN A 386 13.19 -11.22 15.35
N ILE A 387 13.36 -10.30 14.41
CA ILE A 387 14.30 -10.39 13.30
C ILE A 387 15.25 -9.20 13.37
N GLY A 388 16.53 -9.47 13.61
CA GLY A 388 17.55 -8.44 13.81
C GLY A 388 18.96 -9.00 13.68
N GLY A 389 19.90 -8.17 13.26
CA GLY A 389 21.32 -8.58 13.17
C GLY A 389 21.60 -9.78 12.25
N GLY A 390 20.72 -10.05 11.27
CA GLY A 390 20.84 -11.21 10.38
C GLY A 390 20.35 -12.53 10.98
N LYS A 391 19.61 -12.48 12.10
CA LYS A 391 19.12 -13.64 12.84
C LYS A 391 17.61 -13.57 13.07
N PHE A 392 16.97 -14.73 13.17
CA PHE A 392 15.65 -14.88 13.76
C PHE A 392 15.82 -15.28 15.21
N ILE A 393 15.16 -14.57 16.12
CA ILE A 393 15.38 -14.66 17.56
C ILE A 393 14.03 -14.99 18.21
N ILE A 394 14.02 -15.98 19.10
CA ILE A 394 12.86 -16.30 19.94
C ILE A 394 13.18 -16.11 21.41
N ARG A 395 12.18 -15.72 22.19
CA ARG A 395 12.22 -15.70 23.65
C ARG A 395 11.17 -16.64 24.20
N LEU A 396 11.56 -17.48 25.13
CA LEU A 396 10.69 -18.47 25.75
C LEU A 396 10.04 -17.93 27.04
N LYS A 397 8.98 -18.59 27.51
CA LYS A 397 8.36 -18.34 28.82
C LYS A 397 9.34 -18.55 29.98
N SER A 398 10.36 -19.40 29.81
CA SER A 398 11.46 -19.57 30.76
C SER A 398 12.37 -18.34 30.89
N GLY A 399 12.27 -17.39 29.96
CA GLY A 399 13.17 -16.24 29.83
C GLY A 399 14.40 -16.50 28.95
N GLU A 400 14.63 -17.75 28.53
CA GLU A 400 15.69 -18.12 27.60
C GLU A 400 15.49 -17.45 26.23
N GLN A 401 16.60 -17.03 25.61
CA GLN A 401 16.62 -16.48 24.27
C GLN A 401 17.46 -17.38 23.37
N LEU A 402 16.88 -17.77 22.23
CA LEU A 402 17.53 -18.58 21.21
C LEU A 402 17.53 -17.83 19.88
N ASP A 403 18.50 -18.11 19.02
CA ASP A 403 18.56 -17.52 17.69
C ASP A 403 19.12 -18.48 16.64
N VAL A 404 18.68 -18.28 15.39
CA VAL A 404 19.24 -18.95 14.20
C VAL A 404 19.50 -17.95 13.07
N PRO A 405 20.46 -18.21 12.17
CA PRO A 405 20.72 -17.35 11.02
C PRO A 405 19.49 -17.22 10.10
N LEU A 406 19.23 -16.01 9.58
CA LEU A 406 18.08 -15.77 8.68
C LEU A 406 18.09 -16.64 7.43
N LYS A 407 19.27 -17.05 6.95
CA LYS A 407 19.39 -17.93 5.78
C LYS A 407 18.68 -19.27 5.98
N GLU A 408 18.60 -19.77 7.22
CA GLU A 408 17.91 -21.01 7.58
C GLU A 408 16.39 -20.82 7.70
N VAL A 409 15.96 -19.56 7.85
CA VAL A 409 14.55 -19.16 8.03
C VAL A 409 13.86 -18.82 6.71
N GLN A 410 14.60 -18.37 5.70
CA GLN A 410 14.04 -17.93 4.42
C GLN A 410 13.17 -18.98 3.72
N LYS A 411 13.44 -20.29 3.91
CA LYS A 411 12.65 -21.37 3.30
C LYS A 411 11.20 -21.46 3.82
N TYR A 412 10.89 -20.84 4.97
CA TYR A 412 9.53 -20.81 5.54
C TYR A 412 8.76 -19.54 5.16
N ALA A 413 9.42 -18.56 4.54
CA ALA A 413 8.79 -17.31 4.15
C ALA A 413 7.84 -17.50 2.96
N ARG A 414 6.92 -16.55 2.78
CA ARG A 414 5.98 -16.57 1.65
C ARG A 414 6.66 -16.16 0.36
N ASP A 415 6.52 -16.97 -0.68
CA ASP A 415 7.04 -16.66 -2.02
C ASP A 415 6.50 -15.33 -2.57
N SER A 416 5.24 -15.01 -2.26
CA SER A 416 4.60 -13.74 -2.66
C SER A 416 5.36 -12.49 -2.21
N CYS A 417 6.18 -12.57 -1.15
CA CYS A 417 6.98 -11.44 -0.67
C CYS A 417 8.10 -11.06 -1.66
N HIS A 418 8.54 -11.98 -2.52
CA HIS A 418 9.57 -11.70 -3.54
C HIS A 418 9.10 -10.74 -4.63
N TYR A 419 7.80 -10.48 -4.72
CA TYR A 419 7.23 -9.49 -5.64
C TYR A 419 7.04 -8.12 -4.96
N CYS A 420 7.42 -7.95 -3.69
CA CYS A 420 7.33 -6.68 -2.95
C CYS A 420 8.68 -5.96 -2.98
N GLU A 421 8.70 -4.75 -3.52
CA GLU A 421 9.89 -3.88 -3.50
C GLU A 421 9.95 -2.95 -2.28
N ASP A 422 8.82 -2.73 -1.62
CA ASP A 422 8.69 -1.74 -0.55
C ASP A 422 9.03 -2.33 0.82
N LEU A 423 10.10 -1.82 1.45
CA LEU A 423 10.47 -2.16 2.82
C LEU A 423 9.80 -1.24 3.84
N THR A 424 9.74 0.05 3.52
CA THR A 424 9.53 1.13 4.49
C THR A 424 8.09 1.61 4.54
N SER A 425 7.16 0.96 3.84
CA SER A 425 5.76 1.38 3.73
C SER A 425 5.64 2.77 3.10
N ASP A 426 6.06 2.90 1.84
CA ASP A 426 6.25 4.16 1.13
C ASP A 426 4.96 4.95 0.90
N TYR A 427 3.82 4.28 1.05
CA TYR A 427 2.48 4.80 0.88
C TYR A 427 1.77 5.14 2.20
N ALA A 428 2.46 5.05 3.34
CA ALA A 428 1.91 5.40 4.65
C ALA A 428 2.00 6.90 4.95
N ASP A 429 1.43 7.34 6.07
CA ASP A 429 1.64 8.67 6.64
C ASP A 429 2.77 8.63 7.67
N PHE A 430 2.75 7.57 8.49
CA PHE A 430 3.83 7.21 9.42
C PHE A 430 4.41 5.87 9.03
N SER A 431 5.74 5.77 8.98
CA SER A 431 6.46 4.55 8.62
C SER A 431 7.42 4.18 9.74
N VAL A 432 7.21 3.03 10.38
CA VAL A 432 7.89 2.67 11.63
C VAL A 432 8.51 1.27 11.56
N GLY A 433 9.74 1.11 12.03
CA GLY A 433 10.36 -0.21 12.16
C GLY A 433 11.64 -0.21 12.98
N SER A 434 12.20 -1.39 13.21
CA SER A 434 13.40 -1.55 14.07
C SER A 434 14.71 -1.15 13.37
N ILE A 435 14.82 -1.41 12.07
CA ILE A 435 16.07 -1.22 11.30
C ILE A 435 16.56 0.23 11.42
N GLY A 436 17.83 0.41 11.77
CA GLY A 436 18.46 1.73 11.89
C GLY A 436 18.54 2.26 13.32
N SER A 437 17.63 1.82 14.18
CA SER A 437 17.61 2.18 15.60
C SER A 437 18.21 1.08 16.48
N GLN A 438 18.55 1.46 17.71
CA GLN A 438 19.02 0.55 18.76
C GLN A 438 17.86 -0.23 19.39
N ASP A 439 18.17 -1.31 20.13
CA ASP A 439 17.16 -2.11 20.82
C ASP A 439 16.28 -1.27 21.75
N GLY A 440 14.98 -1.52 21.71
CA GLY A 440 13.99 -0.74 22.47
C GLY A 440 13.68 0.64 21.87
N TRP A 441 14.14 0.92 20.65
CA TRP A 441 13.83 2.11 19.86
C TRP A 441 13.35 1.70 18.46
N SER A 442 12.66 2.60 17.77
CA SER A 442 12.19 2.41 16.40
C SER A 442 12.62 3.56 15.51
N SER A 443 13.03 3.26 14.29
CA SER A 443 13.11 4.23 13.21
C SER A 443 11.70 4.67 12.83
N VAL A 444 11.52 5.96 12.62
CA VAL A 444 10.27 6.60 12.22
C VAL A 444 10.55 7.47 11.00
N ILE A 445 9.72 7.33 9.97
CA ILE A 445 9.73 8.15 8.77
C ILE A 445 8.33 8.77 8.65
N THR A 446 8.24 10.09 8.68
CA THR A 446 6.99 10.83 8.47
C THR A 446 6.90 11.17 6.99
N ARG A 447 5.77 10.90 6.34
CA ARG A 447 5.66 10.93 4.86
C ARG A 447 4.87 12.11 4.31
N ASN A 448 4.18 12.82 5.18
CA ASN A 448 3.49 14.05 4.87
C ASN A 448 3.63 15.02 6.05
N LYS A 449 3.28 16.28 5.82
CA LYS A 449 3.44 17.35 6.79
C LYS A 449 2.61 17.13 8.06
N GLU A 450 1.37 16.69 7.92
CA GLU A 450 0.46 16.47 9.06
C GLU A 450 1.00 15.38 10.00
N ALA A 451 1.48 14.27 9.44
CA ALA A 451 2.12 13.20 10.21
C ALA A 451 3.40 13.67 10.92
N ASP A 452 4.19 14.52 10.27
CA ASP A 452 5.37 15.12 10.88
C ASP A 452 5.02 16.03 12.05
N ASP A 453 4.03 16.91 11.86
CA ASP A 453 3.54 17.82 12.89
C ASP A 453 2.98 17.04 14.10
N ILE A 454 2.18 15.99 13.87
CA ILE A 454 1.67 15.09 14.92
C ILE A 454 2.81 14.40 15.67
N TYR A 455 3.78 13.80 14.96
CA TYR A 455 4.90 13.11 15.60
C TYR A 455 5.72 14.07 16.48
N ASN A 456 6.00 15.27 15.99
CA ASN A 456 6.74 16.29 16.75
C ASN A 456 5.93 16.79 17.95
N GLU A 457 4.60 16.86 17.87
CA GLU A 457 3.74 17.18 19.01
C GLU A 457 3.80 16.09 20.09
N ILE A 458 3.71 14.81 19.73
CA ILE A 458 3.86 13.67 20.65
C ILE A 458 5.22 13.73 21.38
N VAL A 459 6.30 14.04 20.64
CA VAL A 459 7.63 14.22 21.22
C VAL A 459 7.68 15.40 22.18
N LYS A 460 7.07 16.54 21.81
CA LYS A 460 7.00 17.75 22.64
C LYS A 460 6.20 17.52 23.93
N ASN A 461 5.15 16.72 23.88
CA ASN A 461 4.35 16.30 25.05
C ASN A 461 5.12 15.34 25.97
N GLY A 462 6.28 14.84 25.52
CA GLY A 462 7.12 13.95 26.30
C GLY A 462 6.68 12.48 26.28
N GLU A 463 5.74 12.12 25.39
CA GLU A 463 5.22 10.76 25.24
C GLU A 463 6.22 9.83 24.51
N ILE A 464 7.06 10.42 23.64
CA ILE A 464 8.17 9.75 22.95
C ILE A 464 9.48 10.49 23.24
N GLU A 465 10.52 9.73 23.62
CA GLU A 465 11.91 10.20 23.49
C GLU A 465 12.36 10.03 22.04
N SER A 466 12.85 11.08 21.39
CA SER A 466 13.18 11.07 19.96
C SER A 466 14.51 11.74 19.66
N LYS A 467 15.22 11.23 18.65
CA LYS A 467 16.46 11.79 18.08
C LYS A 467 16.39 11.73 16.56
N SER A 468 17.15 12.57 15.87
CA SER A 468 17.26 12.45 14.40
C SER A 468 17.87 11.10 14.01
N LEU A 469 17.28 10.43 13.01
CA LEU A 469 17.79 9.13 12.55
C LEU A 469 19.15 9.26 11.83
N THR A 470 19.51 10.45 11.37
CA THR A 470 20.82 10.73 10.76
C THR A 470 21.94 10.81 11.79
N GLU A 471 21.61 11.06 13.05
CA GLU A 471 22.54 11.19 14.18
C GLU A 471 22.74 9.86 14.92
N VAL A 472 21.88 8.87 14.68
CA VAL A 472 21.96 7.53 15.26
C VAL A 472 22.84 6.60 14.41
N LYS A 473 23.52 5.64 15.04
CA LYS A 473 24.22 4.56 14.35
C LYS A 473 23.55 3.21 14.67
N PRO A 474 23.27 2.36 13.66
CA PRO A 474 23.65 2.49 12.25
C PRO A 474 22.77 3.46 11.45
N GLY A 475 21.61 3.87 11.98
CA GLY A 475 20.80 5.01 11.54
C GLY A 475 20.23 4.92 10.13
N PHE A 476 19.99 6.10 9.56
CA PHE A 476 19.33 6.28 8.26
C PHE A 476 20.00 5.53 7.11
N PHE A 477 21.35 5.47 7.13
CA PHE A 477 22.13 4.75 6.13
C PHE A 477 21.73 3.27 6.03
N LEU A 478 21.52 2.59 7.18
CA LEU A 478 21.14 1.19 7.17
C LEU A 478 19.72 1.01 6.62
N VAL A 479 18.77 1.86 7.00
CA VAL A 479 17.40 1.82 6.48
C VAL A 479 17.42 1.92 4.95
N GLN A 480 18.12 2.92 4.41
CA GLN A 480 18.29 3.09 2.97
C GLN A 480 18.97 1.87 2.33
N LYS A 481 20.02 1.32 2.94
CA LYS A 481 20.73 0.15 2.41
C LYS A 481 19.81 -1.06 2.30
N ILE A 482 19.03 -1.37 3.34
CA ILE A 482 18.14 -2.53 3.33
C ILE A 482 16.95 -2.28 2.40
N GLY A 483 16.39 -1.07 2.35
CA GLY A 483 15.32 -0.69 1.42
C GLY A 483 15.75 -0.89 -0.04
N GLY A 484 16.95 -0.41 -0.39
CA GLY A 484 17.52 -0.62 -1.72
C GLY A 484 17.79 -2.10 -2.05
N ILE A 485 18.19 -2.92 -1.06
CA ILE A 485 18.36 -4.37 -1.28
C ILE A 485 17.01 -5.03 -1.60
N LYS A 486 15.93 -4.65 -0.90
CA LYS A 486 14.60 -5.21 -1.14
C LYS A 486 14.10 -4.85 -2.55
N ARG A 487 14.16 -3.56 -2.91
CA ARG A 487 13.79 -3.08 -4.26
C ARG A 487 14.55 -3.84 -5.37
N ASN A 488 15.87 -3.97 -5.25
CA ASN A 488 16.70 -4.63 -6.26
C ASN A 488 16.48 -6.14 -6.38
N LYS A 489 15.89 -6.79 -5.36
CA LYS A 489 15.57 -8.22 -5.37
C LYS A 489 14.13 -8.51 -5.74
N CYS A 490 13.31 -7.47 -5.90
CA CYS A 490 11.92 -7.60 -6.28
C CYS A 490 11.84 -8.22 -7.68
N LYS A 491 10.99 -9.24 -7.82
CA LYS A 491 10.57 -9.77 -9.12
C LYS A 491 9.36 -8.97 -9.59
N ASP A 492 9.20 -8.81 -10.90
CA ASP A 492 7.99 -8.20 -11.44
C ASP A 492 6.79 -9.16 -11.26
N PRO A 493 5.75 -8.80 -10.48
CA PRO A 493 4.54 -9.62 -10.40
C PRO A 493 3.77 -9.68 -11.72
N TYR A 494 3.86 -8.63 -12.54
CA TYR A 494 3.07 -8.46 -13.75
C TYR A 494 3.57 -9.35 -14.89
N ASP A 495 4.88 -9.64 -14.92
CA ASP A 495 5.47 -10.60 -15.87
C ASP A 495 4.79 -11.98 -15.78
N LYS A 496 4.51 -12.46 -14.56
CA LYS A 496 3.79 -13.72 -14.36
C LYS A 496 2.31 -13.65 -14.70
N ILE A 497 1.67 -12.52 -14.46
CA ILE A 497 0.25 -12.32 -14.76
C ILE A 497 0.02 -12.32 -16.28
N LYS A 498 0.90 -11.65 -17.03
CA LYS A 498 0.85 -11.62 -18.51
C LYS A 498 1.31 -12.92 -19.16
N ASN A 499 2.23 -13.66 -18.52
CA ASN A 499 2.78 -14.92 -19.03
C ASN A 499 2.56 -16.07 -18.01
N PRO A 500 1.32 -16.56 -17.83
CA PRO A 500 1.01 -17.57 -16.81
C PRO A 500 1.58 -18.97 -17.08
N SER A 501 2.33 -19.18 -18.17
CA SER A 501 2.79 -20.49 -18.66
C SER A 501 4.31 -20.74 -18.56
N GLU A 502 5.04 -20.00 -17.72
CA GLU A 502 6.39 -20.35 -17.25
C GLU A 502 6.39 -20.69 -15.75
#